data_AF-A0A539EDH3-F1
#
_entry.id   AF-A0A539EDH3-F1
#
_cell.length_a   1.000
_cell.length_b   1.000
_cell.length_c   1.000
_cell.angle_alpha   90.00
_cell.angle_beta   90.00
_cell.angle_gamma   90.00
#
_symmetry.space_group_name_H-M   'P 1'
#
loop_
_entity.id
_entity.type
_entity.pdbx_description
1 polymer ?
#
loop_
_entity_poly.entity_id
_entity_poly.type
_entity_poly.pdbx_seq_one_letter_code
_entity_poly.pdbx_strand_id
1 'polypeptide(L)'
;DDEAVLACVAAAAAEVKAADPALERTATLHWWDGTAPDGRHGLRDWLPWAKERGFGDLVDAVGLSVYPHRHPLGLALEPAFRDLRAAFPGKPLFLGGWSYGDGAERPAYWWLSAEAEAVEGARKDLMLLYNAAGPALAPGSLGGGFPWQTLELMLPPERQPTALYRLYRKSLYELKR
;
A
#
# COMPACT_ATOMS: atom_id res chain seq x y z
N ASP A 1 12.75 -1.56 17.38
CA ASP A 1 13.93 -2.42 17.19
C ASP A 1 13.62 -3.36 16.05
N ASP A 2 14.44 -3.32 15.01
CA ASP A 2 14.14 -3.98 13.74
C ASP A 2 14.34 -5.50 13.81
N GLU A 3 15.28 -5.98 14.63
CA GLU A 3 15.48 -7.43 14.86
C GLU A 3 14.23 -8.04 15.51
N ALA A 4 13.58 -7.32 16.45
CA ALA A 4 12.30 -7.74 17.03
C ALA A 4 11.15 -7.75 16.01
N VAL A 5 11.11 -6.77 15.09
CA VAL A 5 10.13 -6.77 13.99
C VAL A 5 10.34 -7.97 13.07
N LEU A 6 11.58 -8.26 12.68
CA LEU A 6 11.91 -9.38 11.82
C LEU A 6 11.62 -10.74 12.49
N ALA A 7 11.91 -10.88 13.79
CA ALA A 7 11.55 -12.06 14.57
C ALA A 7 10.03 -12.29 14.61
N CYS A 8 9.24 -11.23 14.79
CA CYS A 8 7.77 -11.31 14.70
C CYS A 8 7.28 -11.74 13.30
N VAL A 9 7.90 -11.23 12.22
CA VAL A 9 7.59 -11.67 10.85
C VAL A 9 7.94 -13.14 10.64
N ALA A 10 9.10 -13.59 11.13
CA ALA A 10 9.52 -14.99 11.02
C ALA A 10 8.57 -15.94 11.78
N ALA A 11 8.15 -15.58 12.99
CA ALA A 11 7.16 -16.32 13.75
C ALA A 11 5.81 -16.39 13.00
N ALA A 12 5.28 -15.27 12.52
CA ALA A 12 4.03 -15.23 11.77
C ALA A 12 4.09 -16.06 10.47
N ALA A 13 5.22 -16.00 9.74
CA ALA A 13 5.45 -16.78 8.54
C ALA A 13 5.50 -18.30 8.82
N ALA A 14 6.03 -18.72 9.98
CA ALA A 14 6.03 -20.10 10.42
C ALA A 14 4.63 -20.57 10.80
N GLU A 15 3.88 -19.78 11.59
CA GLU A 15 2.49 -20.09 11.97
C GLU A 15 1.56 -20.28 10.75
N VAL A 16 1.68 -19.42 9.72
CA VAL A 16 0.90 -19.58 8.47
C VAL A 16 1.15 -20.94 7.81
N LYS A 17 2.41 -21.39 7.73
CA LYS A 17 2.76 -22.67 7.10
C LYS A 17 2.51 -23.88 8.00
N ALA A 18 2.50 -23.70 9.32
CA ALA A 18 2.08 -24.71 10.28
C ALA A 18 0.55 -24.95 10.23
N ALA A 19 -0.23 -23.89 10.00
CA ALA A 19 -1.67 -23.98 9.79
C ALA A 19 -2.02 -24.67 8.46
N ASP A 20 -1.42 -24.24 7.35
CA ASP A 20 -1.51 -24.92 6.04
C ASP A 20 -0.30 -24.53 5.14
N PRO A 21 0.54 -25.49 4.72
CA PRO A 21 1.68 -25.23 3.83
C PRO A 21 1.32 -24.54 2.49
N ALA A 22 0.08 -24.70 2.01
CA ALA A 22 -0.41 -24.13 0.75
C ALA A 22 -0.79 -22.63 0.86
N LEU A 23 -0.96 -22.07 2.06
CA LEU A 23 -1.33 -20.66 2.23
C LEU A 23 -0.20 -19.71 1.82
N GLU A 24 -0.54 -18.65 1.09
CA GLU A 24 0.40 -17.59 0.72
C GLU A 24 0.80 -16.75 1.95
N ARG A 25 2.10 -16.56 2.16
CA ARG A 25 2.63 -15.64 3.18
C ARG A 25 2.79 -14.26 2.58
N THR A 26 2.00 -13.30 3.04
CA THR A 26 1.94 -11.98 2.40
C THR A 26 2.32 -10.89 3.39
N ALA A 27 3.36 -10.12 3.07
CA ALA A 27 3.81 -8.98 3.87
C ALA A 27 3.53 -7.67 3.14
N THR A 28 3.19 -6.61 3.88
CA THR A 28 3.14 -5.26 3.32
C THR A 28 4.19 -4.36 3.97
N LEU A 29 4.94 -3.66 3.14
CA LEU A 29 6.05 -2.78 3.53
C LEU A 29 5.58 -1.33 3.49
N HIS A 30 5.86 -0.57 4.53
CA HIS A 30 5.36 0.80 4.70
C HIS A 30 6.25 1.82 3.97
N TRP A 31 5.66 2.67 3.14
CA TRP A 31 6.36 3.81 2.54
C TRP A 31 6.45 4.98 3.51
N TRP A 32 7.69 5.41 3.78
CA TRP A 32 8.00 6.65 4.52
C TRP A 32 9.37 7.26 4.20
N ASP A 33 10.02 6.88 3.11
CA ASP A 33 11.31 7.45 2.71
C ASP A 33 11.23 8.98 2.61
N GLY A 34 12.25 9.67 3.13
CA GLY A 34 12.27 11.14 3.25
C GLY A 34 11.40 11.71 4.38
N THR A 35 10.67 10.88 5.11
CA THR A 35 9.83 11.26 6.28
C THR A 35 9.97 10.32 7.48
N ALA A 36 10.79 9.27 7.36
CA ALA A 36 11.19 8.39 8.45
C ALA A 36 12.03 9.16 9.48
N PRO A 37 11.99 8.78 10.78
CA PRO A 37 12.73 9.48 11.83
C PRO A 37 14.25 9.37 11.69
N ASP A 38 14.73 8.32 11.01
CA ASP A 38 16.11 8.11 10.61
C ASP A 38 16.16 7.25 9.34
N GLY A 39 17.36 6.98 8.83
CA GLY A 39 17.55 6.12 7.66
C GLY A 39 17.06 4.68 7.88
N ARG A 40 17.42 4.04 9.01
CA ARG A 40 17.15 2.62 9.30
C ARG A 40 15.66 2.27 9.24
N HIS A 41 14.82 3.22 9.59
CA HIS A 41 13.37 3.07 9.49
C HIS A 41 12.87 3.10 8.04
N GLY A 42 13.46 3.91 7.15
CA GLY A 42 13.08 4.03 5.74
C GLY A 42 13.12 2.71 4.96
N LEU A 43 12.19 2.52 4.02
CA LEU A 43 12.05 1.30 3.24
C LEU A 43 13.34 0.95 2.48
N ARG A 44 13.99 1.94 1.87
CA ARG A 44 15.22 1.74 1.09
C ARG A 44 16.43 1.28 1.90
N ASP A 45 16.50 1.62 3.18
CA ASP A 45 17.62 1.25 4.06
C ASP A 45 17.28 0.01 4.92
N TRP A 46 16.01 -0.14 5.32
CA TRP A 46 15.51 -1.30 6.06
C TRP A 46 15.52 -2.57 5.21
N LEU A 47 15.03 -2.49 3.96
CA LEU A 47 14.80 -3.66 3.12
C LEU A 47 16.10 -4.44 2.79
N PRO A 48 17.24 -3.82 2.42
CA PRO A 48 18.50 -4.53 2.24
C PRO A 48 18.92 -5.27 3.52
N TRP A 49 18.90 -4.60 4.66
CA TRP A 49 19.26 -5.16 5.97
C TRP A 49 18.38 -6.35 6.38
N ALA A 50 17.07 -6.28 6.11
CA ALA A 50 16.11 -7.35 6.41
C ALA A 50 16.29 -8.55 5.45
N LYS A 51 16.59 -8.29 4.18
CA LYS A 51 16.86 -9.33 3.18
C LYS A 51 18.12 -10.13 3.48
N GLU A 52 19.20 -9.48 3.94
CA GLU A 52 20.42 -10.16 4.41
C GLU A 52 20.14 -11.15 5.56
N ARG A 53 19.07 -10.93 6.32
CA ARG A 53 18.60 -11.76 7.43
C ARG A 53 17.46 -12.71 7.05
N GLY A 54 17.25 -12.95 5.75
CA GLY A 54 16.30 -13.95 5.26
C GLY A 54 14.85 -13.49 5.14
N PHE A 55 14.52 -12.21 5.31
CA PHE A 55 13.15 -11.69 5.07
C PHE A 55 12.58 -12.12 3.70
N GLY A 56 13.46 -12.21 2.69
CA GLY A 56 13.13 -12.67 1.35
C GLY A 56 12.41 -14.03 1.33
N ASP A 57 12.79 -14.97 2.18
CA ASP A 57 12.28 -16.35 2.15
C ASP A 57 11.06 -16.56 3.06
N LEU A 58 10.77 -15.58 3.92
CA LEU A 58 9.59 -15.55 4.79
C LEU A 58 8.30 -15.17 4.07
N VAL A 59 8.39 -14.59 2.87
CA VAL A 59 7.26 -14.01 2.13
C VAL A 59 7.11 -14.62 0.75
N ASP A 60 5.87 -14.86 0.33
CA ASP A 60 5.51 -15.37 -0.99
C ASP A 60 5.06 -14.21 -1.91
N ALA A 61 4.31 -13.23 -1.38
CA ALA A 61 3.94 -11.97 -2.05
C ALA A 61 4.27 -10.73 -1.20
N VAL A 62 4.53 -9.59 -1.86
CA VAL A 62 4.95 -8.34 -1.18
C VAL A 62 4.12 -7.13 -1.63
N GLY A 63 3.46 -6.47 -0.67
CA GLY A 63 2.68 -5.25 -0.90
C GLY A 63 3.44 -3.98 -0.52
N LEU A 64 3.24 -2.88 -1.25
CA LEU A 64 3.67 -1.54 -0.81
C LEU A 64 2.49 -0.80 -0.16
N SER A 65 2.55 -0.52 1.14
CA SER A 65 1.55 0.26 1.86
C SER A 65 1.90 1.76 1.83
N VAL A 66 0.95 2.61 1.44
CA VAL A 66 1.21 4.03 1.11
C VAL A 66 0.24 4.95 1.81
N TYR A 67 0.76 5.89 2.60
CA TYR A 67 -0.06 6.84 3.36
C TYR A 67 0.33 8.28 2.99
N PRO A 68 -0.09 8.80 1.81
CA PRO A 68 0.34 10.11 1.28
C PRO A 68 0.09 11.29 2.22
N HIS A 69 -0.85 11.14 3.16
CA HIS A 69 -1.19 12.13 4.19
C HIS A 69 -0.21 12.18 5.39
N ARG A 70 0.85 11.38 5.35
CA ARG A 70 1.98 11.38 6.30
C ARG A 70 3.31 11.30 5.56
N HIS A 71 3.30 10.51 4.49
CA HIS A 71 4.46 10.05 3.75
C HIS A 71 4.17 10.18 2.25
N PRO A 72 4.38 11.38 1.65
CA PRO A 72 4.10 11.58 0.24
C PRO A 72 5.00 10.71 -0.63
N LEU A 73 4.39 9.87 -1.47
CA LEU A 73 5.09 9.00 -2.43
C LEU A 73 5.21 9.68 -3.80
N GLY A 74 4.07 10.15 -4.35
CA GLY A 74 4.04 10.92 -5.60
C GLY A 74 4.81 10.23 -6.74
N LEU A 75 5.77 10.95 -7.32
CA LEU A 75 6.62 10.47 -8.42
C LEU A 75 7.53 9.29 -8.04
N ALA A 76 7.75 9.02 -6.75
CA ALA A 76 8.54 7.88 -6.30
C ALA A 76 7.77 6.54 -6.34
N LEU A 77 6.47 6.53 -6.69
CA LEU A 77 5.65 5.31 -6.78
C LEU A 77 6.23 4.26 -7.75
N GLU A 78 6.52 4.64 -8.99
CA GLU A 78 7.15 3.73 -9.96
C GLU A 78 8.57 3.31 -9.52
N PRO A 79 9.49 4.22 -9.13
CA PRO A 79 10.77 3.85 -8.55
C PRO A 79 10.65 2.85 -7.38
N ALA A 80 9.72 3.04 -6.44
CA ALA A 80 9.54 2.13 -5.31
C ALA A 80 9.10 0.73 -5.76
N PHE A 81 8.16 0.62 -6.71
CA PHE A 81 7.80 -0.68 -7.29
C PHE A 81 8.93 -1.33 -8.08
N ARG A 82 9.77 -0.53 -8.76
CA ARG A 82 10.97 -0.99 -9.47
C ARG A 82 12.03 -1.52 -8.50
N ASP A 83 12.28 -0.80 -7.41
CA ASP A 83 13.20 -1.19 -6.33
C ASP A 83 12.71 -2.50 -5.67
N LEU A 84 11.39 -2.60 -5.39
CA LEU A 84 10.77 -3.85 -4.90
C LEU A 84 10.87 -5.00 -5.91
N ARG A 85 10.71 -4.75 -7.21
CA ARG A 85 10.83 -5.79 -8.25
C ARG A 85 12.26 -6.31 -8.38
N ALA A 86 13.27 -5.44 -8.23
CA ALA A 86 14.67 -5.85 -8.13
C ALA A 86 14.95 -6.61 -6.82
N ALA A 87 14.31 -6.21 -5.72
CA ALA A 87 14.46 -6.87 -4.42
C ALA A 87 13.79 -8.26 -4.36
N PHE A 88 12.65 -8.44 -5.04
CA PHE A 88 11.83 -9.67 -5.03
C PHE A 88 11.55 -10.15 -6.47
N PRO A 89 12.57 -10.69 -7.17
CA PRO A 89 12.39 -11.25 -8.50
C PRO A 89 11.39 -12.41 -8.47
N GLY A 90 10.47 -12.43 -9.43
CA GLY A 90 9.45 -13.49 -9.58
C GLY A 90 8.28 -13.47 -8.59
N LYS A 91 8.36 -12.75 -7.46
CA LYS A 91 7.27 -12.70 -6.47
C LYS A 91 6.12 -11.78 -6.91
N PRO A 92 4.84 -12.08 -6.62
CA PRO A 92 3.77 -11.11 -6.83
C PRO A 92 4.01 -9.83 -6.03
N LEU A 93 3.86 -8.68 -6.68
CA LEU A 93 3.93 -7.37 -6.04
C LEU A 93 2.59 -6.67 -6.20
N PHE A 94 2.12 -6.00 -5.15
CA PHE A 94 0.83 -5.31 -5.17
C PHE A 94 0.89 -4.03 -4.32
N LEU A 95 -0.18 -3.23 -4.34
CA LEU A 95 -0.33 -2.12 -3.41
C LEU A 95 -1.06 -2.66 -2.17
N GLY A 96 -0.47 -2.47 -0.99
CA GLY A 96 -0.93 -3.00 0.29
C GLY A 96 -2.08 -2.19 0.89
N GLY A 97 -1.90 -1.67 2.10
CA GLY A 97 -2.85 -0.75 2.71
C GLY A 97 -2.57 0.70 2.30
N TRP A 98 -3.60 1.49 2.03
CA TRP A 98 -3.41 2.92 1.77
C TRP A 98 -4.53 3.79 2.36
N SER A 99 -4.21 5.04 2.70
CA SER A 99 -5.16 6.01 3.26
C SER A 99 -4.68 7.45 3.11
N TYR A 100 -5.60 8.39 3.02
CA TYR A 100 -5.32 9.80 2.74
C TYR A 100 -5.70 10.76 3.87
N GLY A 101 -6.06 10.26 5.06
CA GLY A 101 -6.32 11.08 6.25
C GLY A 101 -7.60 11.92 6.14
N ASP A 102 -8.64 11.61 6.92
CA ASP A 102 -9.97 12.18 6.71
C ASP A 102 -10.63 12.88 7.90
N GLY A 103 -10.02 12.83 9.09
CA GLY A 103 -10.47 13.54 10.28
C GLY A 103 -10.55 15.07 10.17
N ALA A 104 -11.12 15.70 11.20
CA ALA A 104 -11.53 17.10 11.21
C ALA A 104 -10.38 18.15 11.34
N GLU A 105 -9.14 17.70 11.54
CA GLU A 105 -7.95 18.56 11.68
C GLU A 105 -6.93 18.24 10.57
N ARG A 106 -7.03 18.88 9.39
CA ARG A 106 -6.16 18.57 8.22
C ARG A 106 -5.14 19.68 7.97
N PRO A 107 -3.85 19.45 8.31
CA PRO A 107 -2.81 19.22 7.30
C PRO A 107 -1.75 18.18 7.78
N ALA A 108 -0.77 17.67 7.02
CA ALA A 108 -0.31 17.82 5.63
C ALA A 108 0.15 16.43 5.09
N TYR A 109 0.18 16.12 3.80
CA TYR A 109 -0.13 16.92 2.62
C TYR A 109 -1.48 16.50 2.05
N TRP A 110 -2.42 17.44 2.09
CA TRP A 110 -3.85 17.25 1.85
C TRP A 110 -4.24 17.45 0.35
N TRP A 111 -3.27 17.34 -0.56
CA TRP A 111 -3.48 16.99 -1.98
C TRP A 111 -4.54 17.81 -2.77
N LEU A 112 -4.31 19.01 -3.32
CA LEU A 112 -3.39 20.11 -2.97
C LEU A 112 -3.99 21.50 -3.38
N SER A 113 -5.33 21.57 -3.37
CA SER A 113 -6.33 22.68 -3.45
C SER A 113 -5.99 24.17 -3.29
N ALA A 114 -6.98 24.98 -3.67
CA ALA A 114 -7.77 25.69 -2.66
C ALA A 114 -9.22 25.17 -2.66
N GLU A 115 -9.85 25.04 -1.48
CA GLU A 115 -11.28 24.75 -1.24
C GLU A 115 -11.87 23.35 -1.58
N ALA A 116 -13.14 23.15 -1.21
CA ALA A 116 -13.79 21.85 -1.00
C ALA A 116 -14.05 21.01 -2.27
N GLU A 117 -14.17 21.62 -3.45
CA GLU A 117 -14.32 20.86 -4.70
C GLU A 117 -13.05 20.09 -5.05
N ALA A 118 -11.87 20.68 -4.79
CA ALA A 118 -10.60 19.99 -4.93
C ALA A 118 -10.50 18.79 -3.97
N VAL A 119 -11.17 18.83 -2.81
CA VAL A 119 -11.17 17.73 -1.84
C VAL A 119 -11.87 16.49 -2.40
N GLU A 120 -13.01 16.60 -3.08
CA GLU A 120 -13.62 15.43 -3.70
C GLU A 120 -12.84 14.99 -4.97
N GLY A 121 -12.31 15.94 -5.73
CA GLY A 121 -11.47 15.69 -6.91
C GLY A 121 -10.26 14.81 -6.58
N ALA A 122 -9.36 15.29 -5.71
CA ALA A 122 -8.12 14.57 -5.46
C ALA A 122 -8.29 13.27 -4.65
N ARG A 123 -9.42 13.06 -3.93
CA ARG A 123 -9.78 11.71 -3.44
C ARG A 123 -10.01 10.73 -4.59
N LYS A 124 -10.66 11.17 -5.68
CA LYS A 124 -10.84 10.37 -6.90
C LYS A 124 -9.51 10.15 -7.61
N ASP A 125 -8.64 11.16 -7.67
CA ASP A 125 -7.34 11.04 -8.33
C ASP A 125 -6.40 10.09 -7.58
N LEU A 126 -6.35 10.14 -6.24
CA LEU A 126 -5.59 9.16 -5.45
C LEU A 126 -6.18 7.75 -5.58
N MET A 127 -7.52 7.62 -5.61
CA MET A 127 -8.21 6.35 -5.84
C MET A 127 -7.89 5.76 -7.22
N LEU A 128 -7.85 6.59 -8.26
CA LEU A 128 -7.46 6.19 -9.62
C LEU A 128 -5.97 5.82 -9.68
N LEU A 129 -5.09 6.72 -9.24
CA LEU A 129 -3.64 6.54 -9.26
C LEU A 129 -3.27 5.22 -8.59
N TYR A 130 -3.67 5.02 -7.33
CA TYR A 130 -3.21 3.87 -6.58
C TYR A 130 -3.83 2.55 -7.03
N ASN A 131 -5.15 2.48 -7.29
CA ASN A 131 -5.77 1.23 -7.76
C ASN A 131 -5.41 0.87 -9.20
N ALA A 132 -5.11 1.84 -10.09
CA ALA A 132 -4.67 1.53 -11.46
C ALA A 132 -3.15 1.26 -11.54
N ALA A 133 -2.34 1.95 -10.74
CA ALA A 133 -0.88 1.79 -10.79
C ALA A 133 -0.40 0.48 -10.14
N GLY A 134 -1.00 0.02 -9.03
CA GLY A 134 -0.61 -1.25 -8.39
C GLY A 134 -0.60 -2.46 -9.34
N PRO A 135 -1.64 -2.65 -10.19
CA PRO A 135 -1.64 -3.61 -11.29
C PRO A 135 -0.65 -3.29 -12.42
N ALA A 136 -0.57 -2.02 -12.85
CA ALA A 136 0.22 -1.64 -14.03
C ALA A 136 1.75 -1.63 -13.80
N LEU A 137 2.20 -1.37 -12.57
CA LEU A 137 3.62 -1.25 -12.21
C LEU A 137 4.28 -2.60 -11.87
N ALA A 138 3.51 -3.69 -11.79
CA ALA A 138 3.99 -4.99 -11.39
C ALA A 138 3.42 -6.12 -12.27
N PRO A 139 4.23 -6.73 -13.16
CA PRO A 139 3.85 -7.97 -13.83
C PRO A 139 3.52 -9.04 -12.79
N GLY A 140 2.38 -9.72 -12.97
CA GLY A 140 1.86 -10.69 -11.98
C GLY A 140 1.33 -10.05 -10.70
N SER A 141 0.94 -8.77 -10.72
CA SER A 141 0.32 -8.11 -9.58
C SER A 141 -1.01 -8.75 -9.17
N LEU A 142 -1.19 -8.93 -7.87
CA LEU A 142 -2.49 -9.30 -7.28
C LEU A 142 -3.49 -8.13 -7.33
N GLY A 143 -3.01 -6.94 -7.72
CA GLY A 143 -3.77 -5.71 -7.81
C GLY A 143 -4.26 -5.21 -6.46
N GLY A 144 -5.28 -4.33 -6.52
CA GLY A 144 -5.95 -3.78 -5.36
C GLY A 144 -5.09 -2.87 -4.48
N GLY A 145 -5.65 -2.59 -3.31
CA GLY A 145 -4.98 -1.98 -2.16
C GLY A 145 -6.05 -1.52 -1.17
N PHE A 146 -6.01 -2.01 0.07
CA PHE A 146 -7.09 -1.81 1.04
C PHE A 146 -7.17 -0.32 1.44
N PRO A 147 -8.24 0.40 1.07
CA PRO A 147 -8.36 1.82 1.34
C PRO A 147 -9.04 2.01 2.70
N TRP A 148 -8.25 2.22 3.77
CA TRP A 148 -8.70 2.06 5.16
C TRP A 148 -9.92 2.90 5.60
N GLN A 149 -10.27 3.96 4.86
CA GLN A 149 -11.29 4.94 5.23
C GLN A 149 -12.62 4.77 4.49
N THR A 150 -12.82 3.66 3.77
CA THR A 150 -13.85 3.64 2.73
C THR A 150 -15.25 3.24 3.12
N LEU A 151 -15.52 2.48 4.20
CA LEU A 151 -16.89 1.97 4.37
C LEU A 151 -17.90 3.13 4.51
N GLU A 152 -17.63 4.10 5.38
CA GLU A 152 -18.50 5.26 5.60
C GLU A 152 -18.46 6.27 4.43
N LEU A 153 -17.32 6.43 3.74
CA LEU A 153 -17.16 7.35 2.61
C LEU A 153 -17.69 6.81 1.26
N MET A 154 -17.79 5.48 1.12
CA MET A 154 -18.31 4.81 -0.08
C MET A 154 -19.78 4.38 0.08
N LEU A 155 -20.14 3.96 1.30
CA LEU A 155 -21.45 3.46 1.69
C LEU A 155 -21.82 4.10 3.05
N PRO A 156 -22.17 5.41 3.06
CA PRO A 156 -22.66 6.07 4.28
C PRO A 156 -23.85 5.31 4.88
N PRO A 157 -24.23 5.56 6.15
CA PRO A 157 -25.25 4.79 6.86
C PRO A 157 -26.59 4.62 6.12
N GLU A 158 -26.95 5.59 5.27
CA GLU A 158 -28.10 5.61 4.36
C GLU A 158 -28.01 4.60 3.18
N ARG A 159 -26.87 3.91 3.03
CA ARG A 159 -26.52 2.91 2.01
C ARG A 159 -26.57 3.38 0.55
N GLN A 160 -26.62 4.70 0.31
CA GLN A 160 -26.59 5.25 -1.05
C GLN A 160 -25.17 5.23 -1.64
N PRO A 161 -24.94 4.64 -2.83
CA PRO A 161 -23.59 4.54 -3.41
C PRO A 161 -23.02 5.90 -3.84
N THR A 162 -21.94 6.33 -3.19
CA THR A 162 -21.27 7.60 -3.50
C THR A 162 -20.52 7.58 -4.84
N ALA A 163 -20.12 8.75 -5.34
CA ALA A 163 -19.30 8.83 -6.56
C ALA A 163 -17.98 8.05 -6.43
N LEU A 164 -17.37 8.06 -5.23
CA LEU A 164 -16.15 7.32 -4.93
C LEU A 164 -16.35 5.80 -5.00
N TYR A 165 -17.48 5.28 -4.50
CA TYR A 165 -17.83 3.86 -4.64
C TYR A 165 -18.00 3.45 -6.11
N ARG A 166 -18.71 4.26 -6.90
CA ARG A 166 -18.94 3.99 -8.33
C ARG A 166 -17.63 3.96 -9.10
N LEU A 167 -16.72 4.88 -8.79
CA LEU A 167 -15.37 4.94 -9.37
C LEU A 167 -14.55 3.71 -9.02
N TYR A 168 -14.45 3.36 -7.73
CA TYR A 168 -13.73 2.17 -7.27
C TYR A 168 -14.27 0.87 -7.90
N ARG A 169 -15.60 0.70 -7.91
CA ARG A 169 -16.26 -0.43 -8.59
C ARG A 169 -15.95 -0.47 -10.09
N LYS A 170 -15.89 0.69 -10.76
CA LYS A 170 -15.54 0.78 -12.19
C LYS A 170 -14.08 0.36 -12.41
N SER A 171 -13.13 0.90 -11.65
CA SER A 171 -11.72 0.53 -11.74
C SER A 171 -11.51 -0.97 -11.52
N LEU A 172 -12.15 -1.57 -10.52
CA LEU A 172 -12.11 -3.02 -10.30
C LEU A 172 -12.72 -3.84 -11.46
N TYR A 173 -13.69 -3.30 -12.21
CA TYR A 173 -14.26 -3.97 -13.37
C TYR A 173 -13.35 -3.87 -14.60
N GLU A 174 -12.68 -2.74 -14.78
CA GLU A 174 -11.73 -2.51 -15.87
C GLU A 174 -10.44 -3.34 -15.67
N LEU A 175 -10.03 -3.59 -14.42
CA LEU A 175 -8.90 -4.44 -14.05
C LEU A 175 -9.18 -5.96 -14.13
N LYS A 176 -10.42 -6.39 -14.36
CA LYS A 176 -10.80 -7.80 -14.55
C LYS A 176 -10.74 -8.24 -16.02
N ARG A 177 -9.81 -7.67 -16.79
CA ARG A 177 -9.59 -7.92 -18.22
C ARG A 177 -8.15 -8.30 -18.49
#